data_AF-A0A957CMY2-F1
#
_entry.id   AF-A0A957CMY2-F1
#
_cell.length_a   1.000
_cell.length_b   1.000
_cell.length_c   1.000
_cell.angle_alpha   90.00
_cell.angle_beta   90.00
_cell.angle_gamma   90.00
#
_symmetry.space_group_name_H-M   'P 1'
#
loop_
_entity.id
_entity.type
_entity.pdbx_description
1 polymer ?
#
loop_
_entity_poly.entity_id
_entity_poly.type
_entity_poly.pdbx_seq_one_letter_code
_entity_poly.pdbx_strand_id
1 'polypeptide(L)'
;LFDGGAQVVMTGADTPAPAEAAPEGKWGITYDYSGNCVADACLTSMYWNWGPEYARIVESSRDGTWKGGWEYFDADAGAMGLYGFMEGEAMQPGVAELPAEDLALINDTLDKMLAGEFTRFDVFKGPIMDNQGNEVLADGVSLEQADLDGFAQFGSECQTCMYWWNENITAELPELE
;
A
#
# COMPACT_ATOMS: atom_id res chain seq x y z
N LEU A 1 15.84 -9.15 -8.67
CA LEU A 1 15.87 -7.79 -8.09
C LEU A 1 17.12 -7.55 -7.27
N PHE A 2 17.40 -8.38 -6.25
CA PHE A 2 18.61 -8.22 -5.43
C PHE A 2 19.92 -8.27 -6.22
N ASP A 3 20.07 -9.21 -7.17
CA ASP A 3 21.26 -9.24 -8.07
C ASP A 3 21.38 -7.99 -8.94
N GLY A 4 20.26 -7.30 -9.20
CA GLY A 4 20.20 -6.04 -9.91
C GLY A 4 20.51 -4.82 -9.04
N GLY A 5 20.88 -5.01 -7.77
CA GLY A 5 21.34 -3.93 -6.87
C GLY A 5 20.31 -3.43 -5.86
N ALA A 6 19.06 -3.89 -5.91
CA ALA A 6 18.06 -3.55 -4.90
C ALA A 6 18.55 -3.95 -3.49
N GLN A 7 18.29 -3.08 -2.51
CA GLN A 7 18.60 -3.32 -1.08
C GLN A 7 17.36 -3.78 -0.31
N VAL A 8 16.19 -3.30 -0.72
CA VAL A 8 14.88 -3.71 -0.20
C VAL A 8 14.02 -4.16 -1.38
N VAL A 9 13.33 -5.28 -1.23
CA VAL A 9 12.35 -5.76 -2.22
C VAL A 9 11.00 -5.93 -1.54
N MET A 10 9.96 -5.34 -2.13
CA MET A 10 8.57 -5.55 -1.76
C MET A 10 7.87 -6.34 -2.87
N THR A 11 6.85 -7.12 -2.51
CA THR A 11 5.94 -7.77 -3.46
C THR A 11 4.49 -7.49 -3.08
N GLY A 12 3.59 -7.51 -4.07
CA GLY A 12 2.14 -7.57 -3.84
C GLY A 12 1.59 -9.00 -3.88
N ALA A 13 2.45 -10.00 -3.67
CA ALA A 13 2.09 -11.42 -3.67
C ALA A 13 1.94 -11.96 -2.23
N ASP A 14 1.11 -12.99 -2.07
CA ASP A 14 0.67 -13.51 -0.76
C ASP A 14 1.72 -14.40 -0.05
N THR A 15 2.98 -14.37 -0.49
CA THR A 15 4.05 -15.25 0.00
C THR A 15 5.17 -14.47 0.69
N PRO A 16 5.93 -15.09 1.62
CA PRO A 16 7.06 -14.46 2.29
C PRO A 16 8.32 -14.32 1.40
N ALA A 17 8.21 -14.66 0.11
CA ALA A 17 9.31 -14.75 -0.85
C ALA A 17 10.32 -13.59 -0.84
N PRO A 18 9.94 -12.29 -0.75
CA PRO A 18 10.93 -11.22 -0.76
C PRO A 18 11.87 -11.25 0.45
N ALA A 19 11.37 -11.66 1.62
CA ALA A 19 12.18 -11.79 2.83
C ALA A 19 13.01 -13.08 2.83
N GLU A 20 12.42 -14.20 2.37
CA GLU A 20 13.14 -15.48 2.26
C GLU A 20 14.28 -15.44 1.23
N ALA A 21 14.10 -14.69 0.14
CA ALA A 21 15.10 -14.54 -0.91
C ALA A 21 16.15 -13.46 -0.62
N ALA A 22 16.02 -12.71 0.47
CA ALA A 22 16.92 -11.62 0.81
C ALA A 22 18.30 -12.16 1.25
N PRO A 23 19.40 -11.78 0.55
CA PRO A 23 20.75 -12.06 1.02
C PRO A 23 21.09 -11.27 2.30
N GLU A 24 22.15 -11.67 2.99
CA GLU A 24 22.68 -10.91 4.14
C GLU A 24 22.89 -9.42 3.79
N GLY A 25 22.43 -8.54 4.67
CA GLY A 25 22.48 -7.08 4.48
C GLY A 25 21.41 -6.51 3.55
N LYS A 26 20.49 -7.34 3.05
CA LYS A 26 19.33 -6.92 2.24
C LYS A 26 18.03 -7.34 2.91
N TRP A 27 16.94 -6.73 2.48
CA TRP A 27 15.67 -6.80 3.20
C TRP A 27 14.48 -7.07 2.28
N GLY A 28 13.46 -7.71 2.85
CA GLY A 28 12.16 -7.92 2.23
C GLY A 28 11.04 -7.20 2.96
N ILE A 29 10.02 -6.78 2.22
CA ILE A 29 8.72 -6.38 2.77
C ILE A 29 7.67 -7.31 2.17
N THR A 30 6.91 -8.00 3.03
CA THR A 30 5.87 -8.94 2.62
C THR A 30 4.50 -8.27 2.54
N TYR A 31 3.51 -8.98 2.00
CA TYR A 31 2.16 -8.48 1.80
C TYR A 31 1.10 -9.51 2.26
N ASP A 32 -0.15 -9.05 2.34
CA ASP A 32 -1.40 -9.79 2.58
C ASP A 32 -1.62 -10.27 4.03
N TYR A 33 -0.61 -10.91 4.63
CA TYR A 33 -0.73 -11.60 5.90
C TYR A 33 0.45 -11.30 6.84
N SER A 34 0.15 -10.88 8.07
CA SER A 34 1.18 -10.56 9.08
C SER A 34 2.10 -11.74 9.39
N GLY A 35 1.60 -12.97 9.27
CA GLY A 35 2.38 -14.20 9.45
C GLY A 35 3.39 -14.51 8.34
N ASN A 36 3.47 -13.69 7.27
CA ASN A 36 4.51 -13.83 6.25
C ASN A 36 5.86 -13.21 6.70
N CYS A 37 5.84 -12.29 7.67
CA CYS A 37 7.05 -11.58 8.11
C CYS A 37 7.74 -12.29 9.27
N VAL A 38 8.31 -13.47 8.99
CA VAL A 38 8.92 -14.35 10.01
C VAL A 38 10.44 -14.47 9.90
N ALA A 39 11.00 -14.18 8.73
CA ALA A 39 12.44 -14.19 8.53
C ALA A 39 13.05 -12.90 9.11
N ASP A 40 14.22 -12.98 9.74
CA ASP A 40 14.91 -11.81 10.30
C ASP A 40 15.15 -10.71 9.26
N ALA A 41 15.27 -11.07 7.97
CA ALA A 41 15.42 -10.14 6.85
C ALA A 41 14.10 -9.46 6.42
N CYS A 42 12.98 -9.78 7.05
CA CYS A 42 11.73 -9.05 6.85
C CYS A 42 11.73 -7.76 7.65
N LEU A 43 11.37 -6.63 7.04
CA LEU A 43 11.19 -5.37 7.77
C LEU A 43 9.79 -5.26 8.36
N THR A 44 8.78 -5.55 7.55
CA THR A 44 7.36 -5.47 7.94
C THR A 44 6.51 -6.20 6.91
N SER A 45 5.21 -6.32 7.20
CA SER A 45 4.17 -6.72 6.26
C SER A 45 3.04 -5.72 6.34
N MET A 46 2.60 -5.18 5.21
CA MET A 46 1.22 -4.69 5.16
C MET A 46 0.30 -5.90 5.06
N TYR A 47 -0.79 -5.88 5.81
CA TYR A 47 -1.70 -7.01 5.89
C TYR A 47 -3.15 -6.56 6.03
N TRP A 48 -4.07 -7.44 5.67
CA TRP A 48 -5.48 -7.21 5.85
C TRP A 48 -6.00 -7.80 7.15
N ASN A 49 -6.86 -7.05 7.83
CA ASN A 49 -7.69 -7.51 8.93
C ASN A 49 -9.14 -7.53 8.44
N TRP A 50 -9.55 -8.55 7.68
CA TRP A 50 -10.87 -8.56 7.04
C TRP A 50 -12.07 -8.66 8.01
N GLY A 51 -11.83 -8.98 9.29
CA GLY A 51 -12.87 -9.22 10.29
C GLY A 51 -13.89 -8.09 10.43
N PRO A 52 -13.48 -6.84 10.69
CA PRO A 52 -14.36 -5.67 10.76
C PRO A 52 -15.25 -5.49 9.52
N GLU A 53 -14.69 -5.57 8.32
CA GLU A 53 -15.47 -5.39 7.08
C GLU A 53 -16.48 -6.53 6.85
N TYR A 54 -16.07 -7.78 7.09
CA TYR A 54 -17.01 -8.90 7.01
C TYR A 54 -18.13 -8.78 8.05
N ALA A 55 -17.83 -8.36 9.27
CA ALA A 55 -18.85 -8.12 10.29
C ALA A 55 -19.83 -7.02 9.83
N ARG A 56 -19.32 -5.87 9.36
CA ARG A 56 -20.14 -4.75 8.85
C ARG A 56 -21.06 -5.18 7.71
N ILE A 57 -20.56 -5.94 6.74
CA ILE A 57 -21.36 -6.41 5.59
C ILE A 57 -22.43 -7.42 6.04
N VAL A 58 -22.07 -8.36 6.92
CA VAL A 58 -23.03 -9.36 7.42
C VAL A 58 -24.13 -8.71 8.25
N GLU A 59 -23.79 -7.78 9.14
CA GLU A 59 -24.75 -7.06 9.98
C GLU A 59 -25.69 -6.18 9.14
N SER A 60 -25.15 -5.38 8.23
CA SER A 60 -25.96 -4.56 7.33
C SER A 60 -26.86 -5.39 6.40
N SER A 61 -26.41 -6.57 5.97
CA SER A 61 -27.24 -7.51 5.20
C SER A 61 -28.39 -8.06 6.04
N ARG A 62 -28.12 -8.44 7.30
CA ARG A 62 -29.16 -8.91 8.24
C ARG A 62 -30.20 -7.83 8.54
N ASP A 63 -29.76 -6.58 8.60
CA ASP A 63 -30.62 -5.42 8.84
C ASP A 63 -31.35 -4.94 7.56
N GLY A 64 -31.06 -5.56 6.41
CA GLY A 64 -31.65 -5.19 5.12
C GLY A 64 -31.21 -3.81 4.61
N THR A 65 -30.08 -3.29 5.12
CA THR A 65 -29.54 -1.97 4.76
C THR A 65 -28.36 -2.05 3.80
N TRP A 66 -27.75 -3.23 3.65
CA TRP A 66 -26.65 -3.43 2.71
C TRP A 66 -27.09 -3.21 1.27
N LYS A 67 -26.26 -2.52 0.50
CA LYS A 67 -26.41 -2.31 -0.95
C LYS A 67 -25.17 -2.86 -1.63
N GLY A 68 -25.36 -3.75 -2.60
CA GLY A 68 -24.25 -4.27 -3.39
C GLY A 68 -23.58 -3.19 -4.23
N GLY A 69 -22.26 -3.32 -4.39
CA GLY A 69 -21.43 -2.37 -5.11
C GLY A 69 -19.95 -2.62 -4.80
N TRP A 70 -19.12 -1.64 -5.16
CA TRP A 70 -17.72 -1.60 -4.80
C TRP A 70 -17.56 -1.02 -3.38
N GLU A 71 -16.71 -1.65 -2.59
CA GLU A 71 -16.44 -1.26 -1.20
C GLU A 71 -14.94 -0.95 -1.10
N TYR A 72 -14.62 0.29 -0.75
CA TYR A 72 -13.26 0.77 -0.54
C TYR A 72 -13.19 1.32 0.88
N PHE A 73 -12.16 0.93 1.62
CA PHE A 73 -11.91 1.38 2.98
C PHE A 73 -10.43 1.70 3.17
N ASP A 74 -10.14 2.63 4.07
CA ASP A 74 -8.79 3.04 4.42
C ASP A 74 -8.42 2.44 5.78
N ALA A 75 -7.29 2.87 6.36
CA ALA A 75 -6.81 2.29 7.61
C ALA A 75 -7.73 2.56 8.81
N ASP A 76 -8.51 3.64 8.77
CA ASP A 76 -9.50 4.01 9.78
C ASP A 76 -10.63 2.98 9.96
N ALA A 77 -10.89 2.15 8.95
CA ALA A 77 -11.82 1.02 9.06
C ALA A 77 -11.31 -0.10 9.98
N GLY A 78 -10.04 -0.06 10.40
CA GLY A 78 -9.41 -1.10 11.20
C GLY A 78 -9.21 -2.43 10.44
N ALA A 79 -9.31 -2.37 9.11
CA ALA A 79 -9.30 -3.54 8.24
C ALA A 79 -7.96 -3.77 7.51
N MET A 80 -6.94 -3.01 7.87
CA MET A 80 -5.56 -3.16 7.42
C MET A 80 -4.60 -2.84 8.56
N GLY A 81 -3.37 -3.30 8.46
CA GLY A 81 -2.33 -3.02 9.44
C GLY A 81 -0.92 -3.10 8.86
N LEU A 82 0.04 -2.64 9.65
CA LEU A 82 1.47 -2.67 9.33
C LEU A 82 2.21 -3.43 10.42
N TYR A 83 2.69 -4.62 10.07
CA TYR A 83 3.23 -5.55 11.06
C TYR A 83 4.40 -4.95 11.84
N GLY A 84 4.32 -5.03 13.17
CA GLY A 84 5.31 -4.48 14.09
C GLY A 84 5.03 -3.04 14.54
N PHE A 85 3.99 -2.41 13.99
CA PHE A 85 3.52 -1.09 14.38
C PHE A 85 2.09 -1.09 14.93
N MET A 86 1.39 -2.23 14.88
CA MET A 86 0.04 -2.36 15.44
C MET A 86 0.07 -2.86 16.89
N GLU A 87 -1.02 -2.65 17.63
CA GLU A 87 -1.12 -3.04 19.04
C GLU A 87 -0.84 -4.54 19.24
N GLY A 88 0.09 -4.85 20.15
CA GLY A 88 0.45 -6.23 20.49
C GLY A 88 1.48 -6.88 19.56
N GLU A 89 1.96 -6.17 18.55
CA GLU A 89 2.99 -6.64 17.64
C GLU A 89 4.38 -6.14 18.05
N ALA A 90 5.42 -6.84 17.60
CA ALA A 90 6.81 -6.47 17.84
C ALA A 90 7.48 -6.12 16.51
N MET A 91 8.25 -5.04 16.50
CA MET A 91 9.07 -4.66 15.35
C MET A 91 10.09 -5.76 15.04
N GLN A 92 10.31 -6.01 13.75
CA GLN A 92 11.38 -6.89 13.30
C GLN A 92 12.76 -6.28 13.59
N PRO A 93 13.83 -7.11 13.71
CA PRO A 93 15.17 -6.62 14.04
C PRO A 93 15.65 -5.49 13.13
N GLY A 94 15.44 -5.60 11.82
CA GLY A 94 15.85 -4.58 10.85
C GLY A 94 15.10 -3.25 10.95
N VAL A 95 13.94 -3.23 11.60
CA VAL A 95 13.15 -2.01 11.84
C VAL A 95 13.45 -1.42 13.22
N ALA A 96 13.62 -2.26 14.23
CA ALA A 96 13.89 -1.81 15.61
C ALA A 96 15.20 -1.00 15.73
N GLU A 97 16.12 -1.16 14.79
CA GLU A 97 17.40 -0.45 14.74
C GLU A 97 17.38 0.83 13.88
N LEU A 98 16.23 1.19 13.28
CA LEU A 98 16.12 2.40 12.48
C LEU A 98 16.34 3.67 13.32
N PRO A 99 16.86 4.75 12.70
CA PRO A 99 16.90 6.07 13.32
C PRO A 99 15.55 6.49 13.91
N ALA A 100 15.59 7.17 15.05
CA ALA A 100 14.37 7.60 15.75
C ALA A 100 13.48 8.51 14.90
N GLU A 101 14.07 9.30 14.00
CA GLU A 101 13.34 10.16 13.06
C GLU A 101 12.57 9.36 12.00
N ASP A 102 13.13 8.25 11.53
CA ASP A 102 12.47 7.37 10.57
C ASP A 102 11.32 6.60 11.25
N LEU A 103 11.55 6.11 12.48
CA LEU A 103 10.49 5.50 13.28
C LEU A 103 9.37 6.49 13.58
N ALA A 104 9.70 7.74 13.89
CA ALA A 104 8.70 8.78 14.11
C ALA A 104 7.89 9.05 12.84
N LEU A 105 8.53 9.15 11.66
CA LEU A 105 7.84 9.33 10.40
C LEU A 105 6.84 8.20 10.11
N ILE A 106 7.21 6.95 10.36
CA ILE A 106 6.32 5.80 10.16
C ILE A 106 5.12 5.87 11.10
N ASN A 107 5.36 6.06 12.41
CA ASN A 107 4.30 6.14 13.40
C ASN A 107 3.37 7.34 13.13
N ASP A 108 3.90 8.53 12.89
CA ASP A 108 3.10 9.73 12.62
C ASP A 108 2.24 9.58 11.36
N THR A 109 2.74 8.88 10.34
CA THR A 109 1.97 8.61 9.12
C THR A 109 0.89 7.58 9.37
N LEU A 110 1.24 6.47 10.05
CA LEU A 110 0.29 5.42 10.40
C LEU A 110 -0.83 5.95 11.30
N ASP A 111 -0.52 6.78 12.30
CA ASP A 111 -1.49 7.39 13.20
C ASP A 111 -2.50 8.25 12.43
N LYS A 112 -2.04 9.06 11.47
CA LYS A 112 -2.94 9.84 10.60
C LYS A 112 -3.80 8.94 9.72
N MET A 113 -3.24 7.85 9.21
CA MET A 113 -4.01 6.88 8.43
C MET A 113 -5.11 6.22 9.27
N LEU A 114 -4.77 5.77 10.48
CA LEU A 114 -5.71 5.16 11.41
C LEU A 114 -6.76 6.15 11.92
N ALA A 115 -6.44 7.44 11.96
CA ALA A 115 -7.39 8.51 12.29
C ALA A 115 -8.26 8.98 11.11
N GLY A 116 -8.01 8.47 9.89
CA GLY A 116 -8.68 8.93 8.67
C GLY A 116 -8.26 10.32 8.20
N GLU A 117 -7.16 10.86 8.75
CA GLU A 117 -6.58 12.16 8.38
C GLU A 117 -5.65 12.08 7.17
N PHE A 118 -5.19 10.86 6.82
CA PHE A 118 -4.39 10.57 5.64
C PHE A 118 -4.95 9.33 4.94
N THR A 119 -5.48 9.50 3.74
CA THR A 119 -6.20 8.46 2.98
C THR A 119 -5.45 8.11 1.69
N ARG A 120 -5.96 7.13 0.93
CA ARG A 120 -5.45 6.86 -0.42
C ARG A 120 -5.43 8.10 -1.34
N PHE A 121 -6.32 9.06 -1.13
CA PHE A 121 -6.40 10.28 -1.95
C PHE A 121 -5.34 11.32 -1.58
N ASP A 122 -4.76 11.21 -0.38
CA ASP A 122 -3.59 12.00 0.03
C ASP A 122 -2.29 11.39 -0.52
N VAL A 123 -2.25 10.06 -0.69
CA VAL A 123 -1.15 9.37 -1.39
C VAL A 123 -1.09 9.82 -2.86
N PHE A 124 -2.24 9.90 -3.52
CA PHE A 124 -2.35 10.31 -4.93
C PHE A 124 -2.76 11.77 -5.08
N LYS A 125 -2.07 12.67 -4.39
CA LYS A 125 -2.25 14.12 -4.48
C LYS A 125 -1.07 14.78 -5.17
N GLY A 126 -1.37 15.66 -6.12
CA GLY A 126 -0.40 16.42 -6.89
C GLY A 126 0.44 17.37 -6.03
N PRO A 127 1.62 17.78 -6.53
CA PRO A 127 2.07 17.57 -7.91
C PRO A 127 2.61 16.14 -8.14
N ILE A 128 2.15 15.49 -9.21
CA ILE A 128 2.64 14.18 -9.64
C ILE A 128 3.19 14.31 -11.06
N MET A 129 4.42 13.84 -11.23
CA MET A 129 5.10 13.74 -12.52
C MET A 129 5.27 12.26 -12.88
N ASP A 130 5.17 11.94 -14.17
CA ASP A 130 5.53 10.61 -14.65
C ASP A 130 7.05 10.46 -14.84
N ASN A 131 7.50 9.23 -15.07
CA ASN A 131 8.91 8.91 -15.32
C ASN A 131 9.43 9.36 -16.70
N GLN A 132 8.58 10.01 -17.52
CA GLN A 132 8.94 10.64 -18.79
C GLN A 132 9.05 12.16 -18.67
N GLY A 133 8.77 12.73 -17.49
CA GLY A 133 8.83 14.17 -17.21
C GLY A 133 7.56 14.93 -17.54
N ASN A 134 6.43 14.25 -17.78
CA ASN A 134 5.13 14.88 -17.97
C ASN A 134 4.41 15.08 -16.64
N GLU A 135 3.66 16.19 -16.52
CA GLU A 135 2.76 16.40 -15.39
C GLU A 135 1.53 15.50 -15.52
N VAL A 136 1.29 14.66 -14.52
CA VAL A 136 0.13 13.76 -14.43
C VAL A 136 -0.99 14.41 -13.63
N LEU A 137 -0.65 15.07 -12.52
CA LEU A 137 -1.62 15.69 -11.62
C LEU A 137 -1.06 16.99 -11.05
N ALA A 138 -1.83 18.07 -11.20
CA ALA A 138 -1.42 19.40 -10.73
C ALA A 138 -1.39 19.51 -9.20
N ASP A 139 -0.58 20.45 -8.68
CA ASP A 139 -0.46 20.72 -7.24
C ASP A 139 -1.82 20.94 -6.56
N GLY A 140 -2.02 20.26 -5.43
CA GLY A 140 -3.23 20.35 -4.62
C GLY A 140 -4.44 19.56 -5.14
N VAL A 141 -4.36 18.94 -6.34
CA VAL A 141 -5.42 18.08 -6.89
C VAL A 141 -5.18 16.64 -6.45
N SER A 142 -6.23 15.94 -6.00
CA SER A 142 -6.18 14.50 -5.71
C SER A 142 -6.86 13.71 -6.81
N LEU A 143 -6.38 12.49 -7.08
CA LEU A 143 -7.14 11.52 -7.87
C LEU A 143 -8.47 11.20 -7.19
N GLU A 144 -9.49 10.88 -7.98
CA GLU A 144 -10.75 10.35 -7.47
C GLU A 144 -10.79 8.82 -7.57
N GLN A 145 -11.76 8.18 -6.93
CA GLN A 145 -11.86 6.71 -6.92
C GLN A 145 -11.90 6.13 -8.34
N ALA A 146 -12.64 6.76 -9.25
CA ALA A 146 -12.71 6.33 -10.64
C ALA A 146 -11.35 6.33 -11.34
N ASP A 147 -10.47 7.29 -11.01
CA ASP A 147 -9.11 7.33 -11.54
C ASP A 147 -8.29 6.15 -11.04
N LEU A 148 -8.36 5.86 -9.73
CA LEU A 148 -7.62 4.76 -9.10
C LEU A 148 -8.04 3.37 -9.63
N ASP A 149 -9.31 3.20 -9.99
CA ASP A 149 -9.85 1.93 -10.50
C ASP A 149 -9.55 1.70 -11.99
N GLY A 150 -9.17 2.76 -12.70
CA GLY A 150 -9.35 2.83 -14.14
C GLY A 150 -8.06 2.87 -14.94
N PHE A 151 -8.09 2.20 -16.08
CA PHE A 151 -7.17 2.45 -17.19
C PHE A 151 -8.00 2.93 -18.38
N ALA A 152 -7.70 4.12 -18.91
CA ALA A 152 -8.42 4.70 -20.06
C ALA A 152 -8.40 3.75 -21.28
N GLN A 153 -7.30 3.01 -21.43
CA GLN A 153 -7.04 2.11 -22.55
C GLN A 153 -7.97 0.90 -22.57
N PHE A 154 -8.62 0.60 -21.43
CA PHE A 154 -9.62 -0.46 -21.31
C PHE A 154 -11.05 0.09 -21.14
N GLY A 155 -11.29 1.35 -21.53
CA GLY A 155 -12.62 1.95 -21.61
C GLY A 155 -13.16 2.49 -20.28
N SER A 156 -12.31 2.71 -19.28
CA SER A 156 -12.72 3.41 -18.05
C SER A 156 -13.05 4.88 -18.33
N GLU A 157 -14.04 5.42 -17.63
CA GLU A 157 -14.47 6.82 -17.72
C GLU A 157 -13.66 7.78 -16.83
N CYS A 158 -12.55 7.30 -16.26
CA CYS A 158 -11.63 8.12 -15.46
C CYS A 158 -11.02 9.28 -16.27
N GLN A 159 -10.62 10.34 -15.56
CA GLN A 159 -10.04 11.52 -16.18
C GLN A 159 -8.53 11.38 -16.32
N THR A 160 -7.85 11.02 -15.23
CA THR A 160 -6.40 10.85 -15.22
C THR A 160 -6.02 9.38 -15.45
N CYS A 161 -6.74 8.45 -14.81
CA CYS A 161 -6.51 7.00 -14.86
C CYS A 161 -5.09 6.56 -14.40
N MET A 162 -4.88 5.25 -14.22
CA MET A 162 -3.65 4.67 -13.64
C MET A 162 -2.72 4.02 -14.67
N TYR A 163 -2.57 4.59 -15.87
CA TYR A 163 -1.63 4.10 -16.88
C TYR A 163 -0.40 5.01 -17.05
N TRP A 164 0.42 5.08 -16.01
CA TRP A 164 1.67 5.85 -15.96
C TRP A 164 2.54 5.33 -14.81
N TRP A 165 3.83 5.65 -14.86
CA TRP A 165 4.76 5.38 -13.77
C TRP A 165 5.19 6.69 -13.13
N ASN A 166 5.16 6.77 -11.79
CA ASN A 166 5.65 7.95 -11.06
C ASN A 166 7.12 8.23 -11.38
N GLU A 167 7.51 9.49 -11.25
CA GLU A 167 8.91 9.92 -11.30
C GLU A 167 9.81 8.97 -10.48
N ASN A 168 10.97 8.61 -11.05
CA ASN A 168 11.97 7.65 -10.55
C ASN A 168 11.67 6.15 -10.72
N ILE A 169 10.49 5.76 -11.20
CA ILE A 169 10.27 4.37 -11.64
C ILE A 169 11.00 4.14 -12.96
N THR A 170 11.92 3.18 -12.99
CA THR A 170 12.74 2.87 -14.18
C THR A 170 12.17 1.75 -15.04
N ALA A 171 11.04 1.17 -14.65
CA ALA A 171 10.36 0.15 -15.45
C ALA A 171 9.67 0.79 -16.67
N GLU A 172 9.53 0.01 -17.74
CA GLU A 172 8.69 0.39 -18.87
C GLU A 172 7.23 0.00 -18.59
N LEU A 173 6.29 0.75 -19.17
CA LEU A 173 4.87 0.36 -19.10
C LEU A 173 4.66 -0.92 -19.93
N PRO A 174 3.77 -1.83 -19.49
CA PRO A 174 3.43 -3.00 -20.29
C PRO A 174 2.84 -2.60 -21.63
N GLU A 175 3.23 -3.26 -22.72
CA GLU A 175 2.62 -3.05 -24.03
C GLU A 175 1.11 -3.36 -23.98
N LEU A 176 0.31 -2.54 -24.67
CA LEU A 176 -1.12 -2.72 -24.80
C LEU A 176 -1.38 -3.52 -26.07
N GLU A 177 -1.74 -4.79 -25.92
CA GLU A 177 -2.21 -5.65 -27.00
C GLU A 177 -3.71 -5.51 -27.25
#